data_AF-A0A941V1X0-F1
#
_entry.id   AF-A0A941V1X0-F1
#
_cell.length_a   1.000
_cell.length_b   1.000
_cell.length_c   1.000
_cell.angle_alpha   90.00
_cell.angle_beta   90.00
_cell.angle_gamma   90.00
#
_symmetry.space_group_name_H-M   'P 1'
#
loop_
_entity.id
_entity.type
_entity.pdbx_description
1 polymer ?
#
loop_
_entity_poly.entity_id
_entity_poly.type
_entity_poly.pdbx_seq_one_letter_code
_entity_poly.pdbx_strand_id
1 'polypeptide(L)'
;MNLIKRHPEAHDAWLYAMGIDVRWRHRGGLTEAGAVVDIPVVELPECVVQARYWVIGEQPLTDAQAYLLAGMMWAIGVQGGVGCIYSHVADSTQTMPQSVATGLPALSAINSLAVEPILLQNAVDELEHSTIIVLGDALMAERTHKRIIRVPSLQAMIDNPLLKKDAWNVLKNLRA
;
A
#
# COMPACT_ATOMS: atom_id res chain seq x y z
N MET A 1 15.30 23.80 20.90
CA MET A 1 15.52 24.58 19.67
C MET A 1 15.10 23.72 18.49
N ASN A 2 13.92 23.98 17.92
CA ASN A 2 13.29 23.13 16.89
C ASN A 2 13.92 23.39 15.51
N LEU A 3 14.96 22.63 15.17
CA LEU A 3 15.59 22.63 13.84
C LEU A 3 14.62 22.26 12.71
N ILE A 4 13.53 21.54 13.03
CA ILE A 4 12.49 21.10 12.10
C ILE A 4 11.78 22.28 11.40
N LYS A 5 11.73 23.47 12.01
CA LYS A 5 10.95 24.60 11.49
C LYS A 5 11.72 25.58 10.60
N ARG A 6 13.04 25.46 10.43
CA ARG A 6 13.84 26.49 9.72
C ARG A 6 14.43 26.06 8.38
N HIS A 7 14.74 24.78 8.16
CA HIS A 7 15.35 24.32 6.91
C HIS A 7 14.85 22.92 6.52
N PRO A 8 13.72 22.81 5.79
CA PRO A 8 13.17 21.54 5.36
C PRO A 8 14.18 20.71 4.54
N GLU A 9 14.96 21.38 3.70
CA GLU A 9 15.95 20.74 2.81
C GLU A 9 17.11 20.06 3.58
N ALA A 10 17.51 20.62 4.73
CA ALA A 10 18.56 20.07 5.56
C ALA A 10 18.09 18.81 6.34
N HIS A 11 16.79 18.71 6.61
CA HIS A 11 16.20 17.57 7.29
C HIS A 11 16.13 16.33 6.38
N ASP A 12 15.87 16.52 5.09
CA ASP A 12 15.80 15.42 4.13
C ASP A 12 17.18 14.88 3.77
N ALA A 13 18.19 15.77 3.64
CA ALA A 13 19.58 15.36 3.53
C ALA A 13 20.04 14.54 4.75
N TRP A 14 19.59 14.91 5.95
CA TRP A 14 19.88 14.18 7.19
C TRP A 14 19.19 12.80 7.21
N LEU A 15 17.92 12.70 6.84
CA LEU A 15 17.20 11.42 6.75
C LEU A 15 17.82 10.47 5.71
N TYR A 16 18.21 11.00 4.55
CA TYR A 16 18.92 10.24 3.52
C TYR A 16 20.29 9.75 4.00
N ALA A 17 21.07 10.60 4.68
CA ALA A 17 22.35 10.22 5.27
C ALA A 17 22.22 9.16 6.38
N MET A 18 21.06 9.09 7.05
CA MET A 18 20.72 8.07 8.05
C MET A 18 20.15 6.77 7.43
N GLY A 19 20.12 6.66 6.09
CA GLY A 19 19.62 5.48 5.38
C GLY A 19 18.09 5.36 5.36
N ILE A 20 17.36 6.41 5.75
CA ILE A 20 15.91 6.48 5.68
C ILE A 20 15.55 7.06 4.30
N ASP A 21 15.04 6.22 3.41
CA ASP A 21 14.62 6.69 2.07
C ASP A 21 13.41 7.62 2.21
N VAL A 22 13.62 8.90 1.85
CA VAL A 22 12.62 9.99 1.90
C VAL A 22 12.00 10.29 0.53
N ARG A 23 12.30 9.49 -0.52
CA ARG A 23 11.77 9.69 -1.88
C ARG A 23 10.24 9.73 -1.96
N TRP A 24 9.55 9.15 -0.98
CA TRP A 24 8.10 9.17 -0.86
C TRP A 24 7.51 10.55 -0.48
N ARG A 25 8.30 11.49 0.06
CA ARG A 25 7.82 12.85 0.43
C ARG A 25 7.88 13.84 -0.73
N HIS A 26 8.81 13.65 -1.67
CA HIS A 26 9.11 14.65 -2.70
C HIS A 26 8.25 14.53 -3.97
N ARG A 27 7.38 13.53 -4.08
CA ARG A 27 6.50 13.38 -5.25
C ARG A 27 5.18 14.17 -5.16
N GLY A 28 4.98 14.97 -4.12
CA GLY A 28 3.79 15.82 -3.92
C GLY A 28 3.98 17.31 -4.27
N GLY A 29 5.18 17.73 -4.68
CA GLY A 29 5.50 19.14 -4.89
C GLY A 29 5.43 19.56 -6.35
N LEU A 30 4.23 19.77 -6.90
CA LEU A 30 3.91 20.74 -7.97
C LEU A 30 2.47 20.52 -8.45
N THR A 31 1.49 21.03 -7.71
CA THR A 31 0.23 21.54 -8.28
C THR A 31 -0.38 22.53 -7.29
N GLU A 32 0.06 23.78 -7.38
CA GLU A 32 -0.75 24.93 -6.96
C GLU A 32 -1.85 25.14 -8.01
N ALA A 33 -3.12 25.02 -7.61
CA ALA A 33 -4.23 25.91 -7.95
C ALA A 33 -5.55 25.23 -7.62
N GLY A 34 -6.36 25.91 -6.81
CA GLY A 34 -7.69 25.46 -6.41
C GLY A 34 -8.57 25.08 -7.60
N ALA A 35 -8.95 23.81 -7.63
CA ALA A 35 -10.20 23.36 -8.19
C ALA A 35 -10.69 22.26 -7.25
N VAL A 36 -11.78 22.52 -6.53
CA VAL A 36 -12.60 21.43 -5.98
C VAL A 36 -13.23 20.79 -7.21
N VAL A 37 -12.50 19.86 -7.83
CA VAL A 37 -13.03 19.00 -8.87
C VAL A 37 -14.05 18.11 -8.15
N ASP A 38 -15.31 18.13 -8.60
CA ASP A 38 -16.25 17.06 -8.28
C ASP A 38 -15.63 15.76 -8.78
N ILE A 39 -14.88 15.08 -7.90
CA ILE A 39 -14.36 13.75 -8.19
C ILE A 39 -15.61 12.87 -8.22
N PRO A 40 -15.94 12.23 -9.35
CA PRO A 40 -17.06 11.32 -9.40
C PRO A 40 -16.89 10.29 -8.28
N VAL A 41 -17.94 10.09 -7.47
CA VAL A 41 -17.95 9.04 -6.45
C VAL A 41 -17.94 7.72 -7.22
N VAL A 42 -16.75 7.14 -7.37
CA VAL A 42 -16.59 5.82 -7.99
C VAL A 42 -16.75 4.79 -6.88
N GLU A 43 -17.69 3.87 -7.01
CA GLU A 43 -17.88 2.83 -6.00
C GLU A 43 -16.68 1.88 -5.96
N LEU A 44 -16.24 1.52 -4.75
CA LEU A 44 -15.20 0.51 -4.59
C LEU A 44 -15.74 -0.89 -4.96
N PRO A 45 -14.96 -1.73 -5.66
CA PRO A 45 -15.36 -3.11 -5.94
C PRO A 45 -15.70 -3.88 -4.66
N GLU A 46 -16.79 -4.67 -4.67
CA GLU A 46 -17.27 -5.40 -3.48
C GLU A 46 -16.19 -6.28 -2.84
N CYS A 47 -15.31 -6.87 -3.65
CA CYS A 47 -14.22 -7.69 -3.14
C CYS A 47 -13.23 -6.90 -2.26
N VAL A 48 -13.01 -5.61 -2.56
CA VAL A 48 -12.19 -4.71 -1.76
C VAL A 48 -12.91 -4.35 -0.45
N VAL A 49 -14.21 -4.07 -0.52
CA VAL A 49 -15.04 -3.73 0.65
C VAL A 49 -15.13 -4.90 1.64
N GLN A 50 -15.22 -6.14 1.15
CA GLN A 50 -15.30 -7.34 1.98
C GLN A 50 -13.93 -7.80 2.51
N ALA A 51 -12.83 -7.33 1.93
CA ALA A 51 -11.50 -7.75 2.32
C ALA A 51 -11.11 -7.15 3.67
N ARG A 52 -10.53 -7.98 4.55
CA ARG A 52 -9.94 -7.52 5.81
C ARG A 52 -8.73 -6.61 5.57
N TYR A 53 -7.93 -6.94 4.55
CA TYR A 53 -6.76 -6.18 4.16
C TYR A 53 -6.84 -5.81 2.69
N TRP A 54 -6.68 -4.52 2.41
CA TRP A 54 -6.51 -4.00 1.05
C TRP A 54 -5.08 -3.51 0.89
N VAL A 55 -4.31 -4.20 0.06
CA VAL A 55 -2.89 -3.91 -0.20
C VAL A 55 -2.80 -3.15 -1.51
N ILE A 56 -2.15 -1.99 -1.52
CA ILE A 56 -2.03 -1.14 -2.71
C ILE A 56 -0.58 -1.08 -3.12
N GLY A 57 -0.29 -1.45 -4.37
CA GLY A 57 1.01 -1.38 -5.03
C GLY A 57 0.96 -0.62 -6.36
N GLU A 58 2.12 -0.42 -6.98
CA GLU A 58 2.22 0.29 -8.26
C GLU A 58 1.98 -0.63 -9.47
N GLN A 59 2.48 -1.87 -9.43
CA GLN A 59 2.58 -2.77 -10.58
C GLN A 59 1.96 -4.15 -10.30
N PRO A 60 1.64 -4.95 -11.33
CA PRO A 60 1.24 -6.35 -11.12
C PRO A 60 2.31 -7.13 -10.34
N LEU A 61 1.87 -8.06 -9.47
CA LEU A 61 2.78 -8.89 -8.68
C LEU A 61 3.61 -9.82 -9.55
N THR A 62 4.92 -9.85 -9.31
CA THR A 62 5.80 -10.95 -9.76
C THR A 62 5.70 -12.15 -8.81
N ASP A 63 6.16 -13.33 -9.23
CA ASP A 63 6.15 -14.54 -8.39
C ASP A 63 6.86 -14.33 -7.04
N ALA A 64 8.01 -13.66 -7.06
CA ALA A 64 8.78 -13.37 -5.84
C ALA A 64 8.04 -12.40 -4.90
N GLN A 65 7.36 -11.41 -5.48
CA GLN A 65 6.55 -10.45 -4.72
C GLN A 65 5.29 -11.11 -4.17
N ALA A 66 4.63 -11.98 -4.93
CA ALA A 66 3.48 -12.76 -4.48
C ALA A 66 3.86 -13.69 -3.32
N TYR A 67 5.01 -14.38 -3.40
CA TYR A 67 5.53 -15.20 -2.30
C TYR A 67 5.82 -14.38 -1.04
N LEU A 68 6.51 -13.24 -1.18
CA LEU A 68 6.82 -12.36 -0.06
C LEU A 68 5.55 -11.80 0.60
N LEU A 69 4.62 -11.28 -0.22
CA LEU A 69 3.36 -10.75 0.26
C LEU A 69 2.56 -11.83 0.99
N ALA A 70 2.50 -13.05 0.45
CA ALA A 70 1.82 -14.17 1.10
C ALA A 70 2.43 -14.50 2.47
N GLY A 71 3.75 -14.50 2.58
CA GLY A 71 4.44 -14.68 3.86
C GLY A 71 4.09 -13.57 4.87
N MET A 72 4.04 -12.32 4.42
CA MET A 72 3.67 -11.17 5.27
C MET A 72 2.21 -11.27 5.75
N MET A 73 1.29 -11.58 4.84
CA MET A 73 -0.14 -11.69 5.16
C MET A 73 -0.42 -12.87 6.08
N TRP A 74 0.22 -14.02 5.82
CA TRP A 74 0.13 -15.17 6.70
C TRP A 74 0.69 -14.86 8.11
N ALA A 75 1.80 -14.13 8.22
CA ALA A 75 2.40 -13.76 9.50
C ALA A 75 1.50 -12.88 10.38
N ILE A 76 0.60 -12.09 9.78
CA ILE A 76 -0.42 -11.30 10.50
C ILE A 76 -1.76 -12.04 10.66
N GLY A 77 -1.82 -13.32 10.32
CA GLY A 77 -2.96 -14.19 10.58
C GLY A 77 -3.98 -14.28 9.45
N VAL A 78 -3.64 -13.85 8.23
CA VAL A 78 -4.51 -14.08 7.06
C VAL A 78 -4.53 -15.57 6.72
N GLN A 79 -5.73 -16.13 6.68
CA GLN A 79 -5.99 -17.49 6.26
C GLN A 79 -6.80 -17.46 4.96
N GLY A 80 -6.27 -18.06 3.90
CA GLY A 80 -6.90 -18.07 2.57
C GLY A 80 -6.87 -16.73 1.83
N GLY A 81 -7.19 -16.77 0.52
CA GLY A 81 -7.05 -15.62 -0.39
C GLY A 81 -8.11 -14.52 -0.24
N VAL A 82 -9.23 -14.78 0.42
CA VAL A 82 -10.36 -13.82 0.53
C VAL A 82 -10.05 -12.70 1.55
N GLY A 83 -9.17 -12.96 2.53
CA GLY A 83 -8.82 -11.98 3.55
C GLY A 83 -7.93 -10.84 3.06
N CYS A 84 -7.40 -10.92 1.84
CA CYS A 84 -6.46 -9.96 1.28
C CYS A 84 -6.73 -9.70 -0.21
N ILE A 85 -6.91 -8.44 -0.58
CA ILE A 85 -6.92 -8.01 -1.98
C ILE A 85 -5.70 -7.15 -2.22
N TYR A 86 -4.88 -7.55 -3.18
CA TYR A 86 -3.84 -6.72 -3.74
C TYR A 86 -4.40 -5.91 -4.90
N SER A 87 -4.18 -4.60 -4.93
CA SER A 87 -4.54 -3.74 -6.04
C SER A 87 -3.34 -3.02 -6.60
N HIS A 88 -3.30 -2.90 -7.92
CA HIS A 88 -2.29 -2.13 -8.65
C HIS A 88 -2.97 -1.22 -9.67
N VAL A 89 -2.26 -0.15 -10.04
CA VAL A 89 -2.78 0.86 -10.96
C VAL A 89 -2.82 0.31 -12.38
N ALA A 90 -3.94 0.51 -13.07
CA ALA A 90 -4.11 0.23 -14.50
C ALA A 90 -5.07 1.23 -15.14
N ASP A 91 -5.14 1.24 -16.47
CA ASP A 91 -6.03 2.15 -17.23
C ASP A 91 -7.51 1.79 -17.13
N SER A 92 -7.84 0.61 -16.61
CA SER A 92 -9.22 0.17 -16.42
C SER A 92 -9.35 -0.70 -15.16
N THR A 93 -10.47 -0.54 -14.47
CA THR A 93 -10.79 -1.36 -13.29
C THR A 93 -11.30 -2.72 -13.71
N GLN A 94 -10.66 -3.77 -13.19
CA GLN A 94 -11.16 -5.14 -13.34
C GLN A 94 -12.44 -5.35 -12.53
N THR A 95 -13.40 -6.06 -13.11
CA THR A 95 -14.67 -6.39 -12.45
C THR A 95 -14.55 -7.58 -11.49
N MET A 96 -13.54 -8.44 -11.67
CA MET A 96 -13.28 -9.59 -10.82
C MET A 96 -11.79 -9.72 -10.49
N PRO A 97 -11.45 -10.12 -9.25
CA PRO A 97 -10.07 -10.35 -8.88
C PRO A 97 -9.48 -11.58 -9.58
N GLN A 98 -8.21 -11.50 -9.93
CA GLN A 98 -7.40 -12.59 -10.44
C GLN A 98 -6.63 -13.25 -9.30
N SER A 99 -6.70 -14.58 -9.21
CA SER A 99 -5.93 -15.35 -8.23
C SER A 99 -4.49 -15.52 -8.70
N VAL A 100 -3.53 -14.95 -7.97
CA VAL A 100 -2.09 -15.10 -8.21
C VAL A 100 -1.54 -16.19 -7.31
N ALA A 101 -0.92 -17.21 -7.88
CA ALA A 101 -0.28 -18.27 -7.12
C ALA A 101 0.95 -17.73 -6.38
N THR A 102 1.11 -18.10 -5.11
CA THR A 102 2.15 -17.53 -4.24
C THR A 102 3.32 -18.47 -4.02
N GLY A 103 3.17 -19.78 -4.30
CA GLY A 103 4.15 -20.81 -3.95
C GLY A 103 4.24 -21.12 -2.45
N LEU A 104 3.45 -20.46 -1.59
CA LEU A 104 3.41 -20.70 -0.14
C LEU A 104 2.22 -21.60 0.22
N PRO A 105 2.40 -22.84 0.69
CA PRO A 105 1.29 -23.76 0.97
C PRO A 105 0.26 -23.20 1.97
N ALA A 106 0.71 -22.42 2.95
CA ALA A 106 -0.15 -21.85 3.99
C ALA A 106 -1.06 -20.72 3.47
N LEU A 107 -0.72 -20.11 2.33
CA LEU A 107 -1.53 -19.12 1.65
C LEU A 107 -1.24 -19.22 0.15
N SER A 108 -1.80 -20.24 -0.51
CA SER A 108 -1.40 -20.67 -1.85
C SER A 108 -1.71 -19.66 -2.97
N ALA A 109 -2.59 -18.71 -2.69
CA ALA A 109 -3.01 -17.68 -3.63
C ALA A 109 -3.33 -16.36 -2.92
N ILE A 110 -3.10 -15.25 -3.63
CA ILE A 110 -3.58 -13.91 -3.27
C ILE A 110 -4.44 -13.39 -4.42
N ASN A 111 -5.56 -12.78 -4.07
CA ASN A 111 -6.41 -12.10 -5.05
C ASN A 111 -5.78 -10.75 -5.43
N SER A 112 -5.57 -10.53 -6.72
CA SER A 112 -5.04 -9.31 -7.31
C SER A 112 -6.12 -8.63 -8.15
N LEU A 113 -6.16 -7.31 -8.15
CA LEU A 113 -7.14 -6.52 -8.87
C LEU A 113 -6.47 -5.31 -9.53
N ALA A 114 -6.58 -5.18 -10.85
CA ALA A 114 -6.19 -3.95 -11.53
C ALA A 114 -7.27 -2.88 -11.31
N VAL A 115 -6.88 -1.67 -10.89
CA VAL A 115 -7.80 -0.59 -10.54
C VAL A 115 -7.36 0.72 -11.19
N GLU A 116 -8.34 1.54 -11.58
CA GLU A 116 -8.04 2.88 -12.08
C GLU A 116 -7.47 3.79 -10.98
N PRO A 117 -6.60 4.75 -11.32
CA PRO A 117 -6.01 5.68 -10.35
C PRO A 117 -7.06 6.43 -9.52
N ILE A 118 -8.24 6.69 -10.11
CA ILE A 118 -9.33 7.40 -9.44
C ILE A 118 -9.90 6.62 -8.25
N LEU A 119 -9.87 5.28 -8.28
CA LEU A 119 -10.32 4.45 -7.15
C LEU A 119 -9.41 4.59 -5.93
N LEU A 120 -8.12 4.84 -6.15
CA LEU A 120 -7.15 5.11 -5.08
C LEU A 120 -7.28 6.53 -4.52
N GLN A 121 -8.08 7.38 -5.19
CA GLN A 121 -8.43 8.71 -4.74
C GLN A 121 -9.76 8.75 -4.00
N ASN A 122 -10.54 7.67 -3.94
CA ASN A 122 -11.83 7.67 -3.23
C ASN A 122 -11.69 7.77 -1.72
N ALA A 123 -12.76 8.23 -1.06
CA ALA A 123 -12.83 8.29 0.38
C ALA A 123 -12.82 6.87 0.98
N VAL A 124 -11.78 6.60 1.75
CA VAL A 124 -11.59 5.37 2.54
C VAL A 124 -12.69 5.19 3.61
N ASP A 125 -13.58 6.17 3.76
CA ASP A 125 -14.65 6.15 4.76
C ASP A 125 -15.63 4.98 4.58
N GLU A 126 -15.73 4.40 3.37
CA GLU A 126 -16.53 3.19 3.10
C GLU A 126 -15.87 1.89 3.63
N LEU A 127 -14.59 1.93 4.01
CA LEU A 127 -13.82 0.78 4.48
C LEU A 127 -13.79 0.71 6.01
N GLU A 128 -14.97 0.71 6.62
CA GLU A 128 -15.15 0.72 8.08
C GLU A 128 -14.49 -0.47 8.80
N HIS A 129 -14.26 -1.58 8.08
CA HIS A 129 -13.76 -2.85 8.62
C HIS A 129 -12.41 -3.28 8.04
N SER A 130 -11.92 -2.60 7.02
CA SER A 130 -10.69 -2.98 6.31
C SER A 130 -9.48 -2.20 6.81
N THR A 131 -8.31 -2.83 6.76
CA THR A 131 -7.01 -2.18 6.97
C THR A 131 -6.35 -1.98 5.61
N ILE A 132 -5.92 -0.76 5.32
CA ILE A 132 -5.23 -0.45 4.07
C ILE A 132 -3.73 -0.53 4.30
N ILE A 133 -3.04 -1.31 3.48
CA ILE A 133 -1.57 -1.43 3.47
C ILE A 133 -1.05 -0.82 2.18
N VAL A 134 -0.40 0.32 2.27
CA VAL A 134 0.16 1.04 1.12
C VAL A 134 1.64 0.71 1.01
N LEU A 135 2.03 0.10 -0.10
CA LEU A 135 3.42 -0.16 -0.43
C LEU A 135 4.13 1.14 -0.81
N GLY A 136 5.45 1.22 -0.56
CA GLY A 136 6.23 2.45 -0.72
C GLY A 136 6.36 2.96 -2.16
N ASP A 137 6.00 2.14 -3.15
CA ASP A 137 5.92 2.46 -4.58
C ASP A 137 4.52 2.92 -5.00
N ALA A 138 3.49 2.69 -4.20
CA ALA A 138 2.12 2.97 -4.56
C ALA A 138 1.75 4.45 -4.45
N LEU A 139 1.03 4.94 -5.46
CA LEU A 139 0.40 6.26 -5.44
C LEU A 139 -0.94 6.16 -4.72
N MET A 140 -1.04 6.76 -3.55
CA MET A 140 -2.30 7.01 -2.87
C MET A 140 -2.34 8.48 -2.50
N ALA A 141 -3.44 9.16 -2.81
CA ALA A 141 -3.63 10.57 -2.46
C ALA A 141 -3.36 10.79 -0.97
N GLU A 142 -2.96 12.01 -0.58
CA GLU A 142 -2.65 12.39 0.81
C GLU A 142 -3.89 12.26 1.73
N ARG A 143 -4.28 11.03 2.01
CA ARG A 143 -5.44 10.67 2.83
C ARG A 143 -4.95 10.09 4.15
N THR A 144 -5.51 10.61 5.22
CA THR A 144 -5.22 10.24 6.61
C THR A 144 -6.39 9.43 7.17
N HIS A 145 -6.46 8.15 6.81
CA HIS A 145 -7.40 7.21 7.42
C HIS A 145 -6.74 6.53 8.63
N LYS A 146 -7.51 6.30 9.70
CA LYS A 146 -7.01 5.70 10.96
C LYS A 146 -6.41 4.30 10.78
N ARG A 147 -6.74 3.62 9.68
CA ARG A 147 -6.31 2.24 9.39
C ARG A 147 -5.43 2.13 8.14
N ILE A 148 -4.84 3.24 7.69
CA ILE A 148 -3.79 3.20 6.67
C ILE A 148 -2.46 2.90 7.35
N ILE A 149 -1.79 1.89 6.83
CA ILE A 149 -0.44 1.48 7.20
C ILE A 149 0.44 1.60 5.97
N ARG A 150 1.62 2.19 6.12
CA ARG A 150 2.62 2.28 5.06
C ARG A 150 3.77 1.32 5.34
N VAL A 151 4.19 0.57 4.32
CA VAL A 151 5.33 -0.34 4.38
C VAL A 151 6.23 -0.13 3.15
N PRO A 152 7.50 -0.54 3.17
CA PRO A 152 8.36 -0.50 1.98
C PRO A 152 7.77 -1.29 0.81
N SER A 153 8.20 -0.99 -0.43
CA SER A 153 7.76 -1.78 -1.59
C SER A 153 8.23 -3.23 -1.50
N LEU A 154 7.49 -4.14 -2.12
CA LEU A 154 7.84 -5.56 -2.13
C LEU A 154 9.21 -5.78 -2.78
N GLN A 155 9.51 -5.06 -3.87
CA GLN A 155 10.80 -5.14 -4.54
C GLN A 155 11.94 -4.68 -3.62
N ALA A 156 11.80 -3.54 -2.95
CA ALA A 156 12.82 -3.06 -2.03
C ALA A 156 13.08 -4.04 -0.88
N MET A 157 12.05 -4.71 -0.37
CA MET A 157 12.19 -5.74 0.67
C MET A 157 12.83 -7.02 0.16
N ILE A 158 12.65 -7.38 -1.12
CA ILE A 158 13.37 -8.50 -1.74
C ILE A 158 14.86 -8.16 -1.82
N ASP A 159 15.18 -6.96 -2.29
CA ASP A 159 16.56 -6.50 -2.52
C ASP A 159 17.32 -6.23 -1.21
N ASN A 160 16.62 -5.76 -0.17
CA ASN A 160 17.18 -5.44 1.14
C ASN A 160 16.41 -6.11 2.29
N PRO A 161 16.93 -7.20 2.88
CA PRO A 161 16.29 -7.90 3.99
C PRO A 161 16.05 -7.05 5.24
N LEU A 162 16.80 -5.96 5.47
CA LEU A 162 16.57 -5.08 6.62
C LEU A 162 15.19 -4.42 6.57
N LEU A 163 14.70 -4.09 5.36
CA LEU A 163 13.39 -3.48 5.17
C LEU A 163 12.24 -4.43 5.54
N LYS A 164 12.47 -5.75 5.56
CA LYS A 164 11.49 -6.72 6.08
C LYS A 164 11.25 -6.54 7.58
N LYS A 165 12.31 -6.20 8.33
CA LYS A 165 12.22 -5.91 9.76
C LYS A 165 11.41 -4.64 10.01
N ASP A 166 11.62 -3.62 9.18
CA ASP A 166 10.88 -2.36 9.26
C ASP A 166 9.40 -2.56 8.94
N ALA A 167 9.09 -3.29 7.86
CA ALA A 167 7.72 -3.68 7.54
C ALA A 167 7.07 -4.47 8.70
N TRP A 168 7.79 -5.43 9.28
CA TRP A 168 7.29 -6.24 10.39
C TRP A 168 7.00 -5.42 11.66
N ASN A 169 7.82 -4.41 11.96
CA ASN A 169 7.59 -3.55 13.12
C ASN A 169 6.23 -2.84 13.08
N VAL A 170 5.73 -2.56 11.88
CA VAL A 170 4.42 -1.92 11.69
C VAL A 170 3.32 -2.99 11.62
N LEU A 171 3.54 -4.04 10.83
CA LEU A 171 2.52 -5.08 10.56
C LEU A 171 2.19 -5.96 11.77
N LYS A 172 3.14 -6.21 12.68
CA LYS A 172 2.92 -7.09 13.84
C LYS A 172 1.75 -6.65 14.74
N ASN A 173 1.40 -5.37 14.74
CA ASN A 173 0.29 -4.83 15.52
C ASN A 173 -1.08 -5.24 14.95
N LEU A 174 -1.11 -5.73 13.71
CA LEU A 174 -2.32 -6.24 13.06
C LEU A 174 -2.60 -7.71 13.36
N ARG A 175 -1.63 -8.40 13.96
CA ARG A 175 -1.76 -9.82 14.32
C ARG A 175 -2.83 -9.93 15.40
N ALA A 176 -3.98 -10.49 15.04
CA ALA A 176 -5.05 -10.86 15.95
C ALA A 176 -4.73 -12.19 16.65
#